data_AF-A0A958MUF6-F1
#
_entry.id   AF-A0A958MUF6-F1
#
_cell.length_a   1.000
_cell.length_b   1.000
_cell.length_c   1.000
_cell.angle_alpha   90.00
_cell.angle_beta   90.00
_cell.angle_gamma   90.00
#
_symmetry.space_group_name_H-M   'P 1'
#
loop_
_entity.id
_entity.type
_entity.pdbx_description
1 polymer ?
#
loop_
_entity_poly.entity_id
_entity_poly.type
_entity_poly.pdbx_seq_one_letter_code
_entity_poly.pdbx_strand_id
1 'polypeptide(L)'
;LKFLDGNGMGTTSDAIEAIYYALNNGAVVLNNSWGGPSYSAALLDAVVATYDRGATFVAAAGNSATNNDSQPMYPATYNVPHVQSIAATTNLDYLAYFSNFGASSVHVGSPGLNVLSTYPGGTWTQMSGTSMAAPFVSGIAALMKAAAPEMLGYQVKSIINSEADPVGHLINKVMTEARVNASSAISAAGGAAIEGSQPAYDPSYMSRELASELSDSGGGCGLVSKLYQEFNKGQGRGGPPPLSRGLETWYILVILALFALPIALRTWLRSRDPVNRRRHPRFDIQTAVTMNLDGRKLVGEVSSISLGGVRIDTNAWLDQGGVVNMTITSPDGKDQVQVEGKVVWSEAQKSYGVAFDEEKPGPLALSAISQWTKGLKKAS
;
A
#
# COMPACT_ATOMS: atom_id res chain seq x y z
N LEU A 1 -0.20 13.02 -3.75
CA LEU A 1 -1.51 12.33 -3.71
C LEU A 1 -2.07 12.44 -2.31
N LYS A 2 -3.33 12.88 -2.15
CA LYS A 2 -3.93 13.08 -0.82
C LYS A 2 -4.73 11.84 -0.41
N PHE A 3 -4.21 11.10 0.57
CA PHE A 3 -4.95 10.02 1.24
C PHE A 3 -4.99 10.19 2.78
N LEU A 4 -4.32 11.24 3.29
CA LEU A 4 -4.37 11.64 4.70
C LEU A 4 -5.31 12.86 4.88
N ASP A 5 -6.07 12.84 5.96
CA ASP A 5 -6.97 13.92 6.39
C ASP A 5 -6.21 15.09 7.07
N GLY A 6 -6.95 16.08 7.58
CA GLY A 6 -6.36 17.26 8.24
C GLY A 6 -5.64 16.96 9.56
N ASN A 7 -5.80 15.76 10.13
CA ASN A 7 -5.12 15.31 11.34
C ASN A 7 -3.90 14.42 11.01
N GLY A 8 -3.62 14.18 9.73
CA GLY A 8 -2.57 13.27 9.28
C GLY A 8 -2.99 11.79 9.34
N MET A 9 -4.28 11.49 9.41
CA MET A 9 -4.81 10.12 9.49
C MET A 9 -5.32 9.66 8.12
N GLY A 10 -5.17 8.37 7.81
CA GLY A 10 -5.72 7.75 6.60
C GLY A 10 -5.83 6.23 6.76
N THR A 11 -6.34 5.56 5.74
CA THR A 11 -6.52 4.11 5.75
C THR A 11 -5.51 3.40 4.85
N THR A 12 -5.23 2.14 5.15
CA THR A 12 -4.39 1.28 4.30
C THR A 12 -4.99 1.14 2.90
N SER A 13 -6.32 1.10 2.76
CA SER A 13 -6.99 1.07 1.45
C SER A 13 -6.72 2.33 0.64
N ASP A 14 -6.81 3.51 1.25
CA ASP A 14 -6.55 4.77 0.52
C ASP A 14 -5.06 4.90 0.14
N ALA A 15 -4.16 4.37 0.97
CA ALA A 15 -2.74 4.29 0.65
C ALA A 15 -2.46 3.38 -0.56
N ILE A 16 -3.12 2.22 -0.63
CA ILE A 16 -3.04 1.29 -1.77
C ILE A 16 -3.55 1.97 -3.05
N GLU A 17 -4.71 2.65 -2.98
CA GLU A 17 -5.25 3.39 -4.13
C GLU A 17 -4.31 4.51 -4.59
N ALA A 18 -3.70 5.24 -3.65
CA ALA A 18 -2.72 6.28 -3.96
C ALA A 18 -1.46 5.70 -4.63
N ILE A 19 -0.96 4.55 -4.19
CA ILE A 19 0.19 3.88 -4.82
C ILE A 19 -0.14 3.53 -6.27
N TYR A 20 -1.27 2.86 -6.52
CA TYR A 20 -1.66 2.51 -7.89
C TYR A 20 -1.94 3.74 -8.76
N TYR A 21 -2.53 4.80 -8.20
CA TYR A 21 -2.71 6.06 -8.90
C TYR A 21 -1.36 6.66 -9.31
N ALA A 22 -0.37 6.69 -8.41
CA ALA A 22 0.97 7.20 -8.73
C ALA A 22 1.60 6.44 -9.91
N LEU A 23 1.56 5.10 -9.85
CA LEU A 23 2.10 4.24 -10.89
C LEU A 23 1.40 4.43 -12.23
N ASN A 24 0.07 4.50 -12.24
CA ASN A 24 -0.72 4.71 -13.46
C ASN A 24 -0.50 6.10 -14.07
N ASN A 25 0.03 7.06 -13.30
CA ASN A 25 0.43 8.38 -13.78
C ASN A 25 1.94 8.48 -14.09
N GLY A 26 2.66 7.35 -14.13
CA GLY A 26 4.07 7.31 -14.52
C GLY A 26 5.04 7.78 -13.43
N ALA A 27 4.65 7.77 -12.16
CA ALA A 27 5.56 8.12 -11.07
C ALA A 27 6.71 7.11 -10.97
N VAL A 28 7.95 7.59 -11.12
CA VAL A 28 9.18 6.79 -11.02
C VAL A 28 9.83 6.83 -9.63
N VAL A 29 9.42 7.77 -8.77
CA VAL A 29 9.85 7.88 -7.36
C VAL A 29 8.62 8.13 -6.48
N LEU A 30 8.44 7.31 -5.46
CA LEU A 30 7.39 7.43 -4.46
C LEU A 30 8.00 7.80 -3.10
N ASN A 31 7.60 8.94 -2.56
CA ASN A 31 7.92 9.34 -1.18
C ASN A 31 6.77 8.96 -0.24
N ASN A 32 7.04 8.11 0.74
CA ASN A 32 6.07 7.57 1.68
C ASN A 32 6.41 8.03 3.10
N SER A 33 6.12 9.29 3.39
CA SER A 33 6.27 9.92 4.71
C SER A 33 5.13 9.57 5.68
N TRP A 34 4.75 8.30 5.73
CA TRP A 34 3.64 7.74 6.50
C TRP A 34 3.94 6.28 6.87
N GLY A 35 3.25 5.74 7.88
CA GLY A 35 3.40 4.34 8.26
C GLY A 35 2.56 3.94 9.46
N GLY A 36 2.55 2.64 9.76
CA GLY A 36 1.90 2.07 10.94
C GLY A 36 2.46 0.69 11.30
N PRO A 37 2.13 0.16 12.49
CA PRO A 37 2.70 -1.10 12.99
C PRO A 37 2.09 -2.35 12.33
N SER A 38 0.91 -2.22 11.72
CA SER A 38 0.16 -3.37 11.23
C SER A 38 0.62 -3.82 9.85
N TYR A 39 0.97 -5.11 9.75
CA TYR A 39 1.25 -5.77 8.48
C TYR A 39 -0.02 -5.89 7.62
N SER A 40 0.13 -5.74 6.30
CA SER A 40 -0.97 -5.96 5.35
C SER A 40 -0.45 -6.59 4.06
N ALA A 41 -0.91 -7.81 3.76
CA ALA A 41 -0.58 -8.49 2.50
C ALA A 41 -0.99 -7.65 1.27
N ALA A 42 -2.17 -7.03 1.30
CA ALA A 42 -2.63 -6.19 0.20
C ALA A 42 -1.77 -4.92 0.01
N LEU A 43 -1.21 -4.36 1.09
CA LEU A 43 -0.27 -3.26 0.98
C LEU A 43 1.08 -3.74 0.45
N LEU A 44 1.56 -4.91 0.88
CA LEU A 44 2.74 -5.54 0.32
C LEU A 44 2.58 -5.74 -1.20
N ASP A 45 1.45 -6.27 -1.67
CA ASP A 45 1.18 -6.45 -3.11
C ASP A 45 1.26 -5.12 -3.87
N ALA A 46 0.71 -4.05 -3.31
CA ALA A 46 0.81 -2.71 -3.90
C ALA A 46 2.26 -2.19 -3.96
N VAL A 47 3.06 -2.46 -2.93
CA VAL A 47 4.49 -2.12 -2.91
C VAL A 47 5.26 -2.98 -3.92
N VAL A 48 4.96 -4.26 -4.06
CA VAL A 48 5.54 -5.14 -5.09
C VAL A 48 5.18 -4.65 -6.49
N ALA A 49 3.94 -4.19 -6.73
CA ALA A 49 3.58 -3.58 -8.01
C ALA A 49 4.40 -2.32 -8.35
N THR A 50 4.94 -1.61 -7.33
CA THR A 50 5.91 -0.51 -7.57
C THR A 50 7.30 -1.03 -7.89
N TYR A 51 7.69 -2.17 -7.31
CA TYR A 51 8.91 -2.89 -7.69
C TYR A 51 8.82 -3.23 -9.17
N ASP A 52 7.82 -4.00 -9.60
CA ASP A 52 7.68 -4.51 -10.98
C ASP A 52 7.66 -3.42 -12.07
N ARG A 53 7.38 -2.17 -11.69
CA ARG A 53 7.42 -0.99 -12.58
C ARG A 53 8.76 -0.22 -12.54
N GLY A 54 9.79 -0.74 -11.89
CA GLY A 54 11.10 -0.10 -11.78
C GLY A 54 11.12 1.20 -10.95
N ALA A 55 10.05 1.49 -10.21
CA ALA A 55 9.94 2.71 -9.42
C ALA A 55 10.82 2.64 -8.17
N THR A 56 11.23 3.78 -7.62
CA THR A 56 11.89 3.88 -6.31
C THR A 56 10.83 4.09 -5.22
N PHE A 57 10.93 3.35 -4.11
CA PHE A 57 9.98 3.48 -3.00
C PHE A 57 10.70 3.87 -1.72
N VAL A 58 10.65 5.15 -1.36
CA VAL A 58 11.28 5.67 -0.14
C VAL A 58 10.24 5.72 0.97
N ALA A 59 10.57 5.20 2.14
CA ALA A 59 9.67 5.12 3.29
C ALA A 59 10.30 5.67 4.56
N ALA A 60 9.53 6.44 5.33
CA ALA A 60 9.96 6.97 6.61
C ALA A 60 9.99 5.86 7.69
N ALA A 61 11.08 5.75 8.46
CA ALA A 61 11.25 4.64 9.42
C ALA A 61 10.29 4.69 10.63
N GLY A 62 9.77 5.87 11.00
CA GLY A 62 8.90 6.07 12.16
C GLY A 62 9.49 7.04 13.20
N ASN A 63 8.64 7.57 14.08
CA ASN A 63 8.98 8.64 15.03
C ASN A 63 8.76 8.26 16.51
N SER A 64 8.86 6.97 16.84
CA SER A 64 8.57 6.43 18.17
C SER A 64 9.82 6.11 18.99
N ALA A 65 11.02 6.39 18.46
CA ALA A 65 12.31 5.99 19.05
C ALA A 65 12.43 4.47 19.29
N THR A 66 11.76 3.66 18.46
CA THR A 66 11.73 2.19 18.59
C THR A 66 12.61 1.49 17.56
N ASN A 67 12.99 0.24 17.85
CA ASN A 67 13.77 -0.60 16.95
C ASN A 67 12.85 -1.40 16.02
N ASN A 68 12.85 -1.07 14.73
CA ASN A 68 12.05 -1.71 13.68
C ASN A 68 12.42 -3.18 13.43
N ASP A 69 13.63 -3.63 13.83
CA ASP A 69 14.00 -5.06 13.78
C ASP A 69 13.14 -5.90 14.76
N SER A 70 12.62 -5.26 15.82
CA SER A 70 11.78 -5.89 16.85
C SER A 70 10.33 -5.40 16.85
N GLN A 71 10.08 -4.19 16.36
CA GLN A 71 8.77 -3.54 16.29
C GLN A 71 8.57 -2.97 14.89
N PRO A 72 8.21 -3.82 13.91
CA PRO A 72 8.15 -3.41 12.50
C PRO A 72 7.26 -2.19 12.25
N MET A 73 7.70 -1.33 11.33
CA MET A 73 6.95 -0.19 10.81
C MET A 73 6.68 -0.41 9.33
N TYR A 74 5.43 -0.49 8.92
CA TYR A 74 5.04 -0.66 7.51
C TYR A 74 4.60 0.67 6.89
N PRO A 75 5.01 0.99 5.65
CA PRO A 75 5.67 0.11 4.69
C PRO A 75 7.20 0.02 4.81
N ALA A 76 7.82 0.76 5.73
CA ALA A 76 9.28 0.88 5.83
C ALA A 76 10.03 -0.45 6.04
N THR A 77 9.39 -1.44 6.66
CA THR A 77 9.97 -2.74 6.99
C THR A 77 9.60 -3.84 5.99
N TYR A 78 8.84 -3.53 4.92
CA TYR A 78 8.60 -4.52 3.87
C TYR A 78 9.93 -4.89 3.19
N ASN A 79 10.22 -6.19 3.14
CA ASN A 79 11.44 -6.73 2.55
C ASN A 79 11.34 -6.81 1.01
N VAL A 80 11.06 -5.68 0.35
CA VAL A 80 11.03 -5.61 -1.12
C VAL A 80 12.31 -4.90 -1.62
N PRO A 81 13.00 -5.38 -2.67
CA PRO A 81 14.37 -4.96 -2.95
C PRO A 81 14.56 -3.46 -3.16
N HIS A 82 13.57 -2.73 -3.70
CA HIS A 82 13.64 -1.28 -3.93
C HIS A 82 13.10 -0.41 -2.78
N VAL A 83 12.55 -1.01 -1.72
CA VAL A 83 12.05 -0.26 -0.55
C VAL A 83 13.24 0.29 0.22
N GLN A 84 13.25 1.61 0.40
CA GLN A 84 14.32 2.34 1.07
C GLN A 84 13.79 3.06 2.32
N SER A 85 13.89 2.36 3.45
CA SER A 85 13.61 2.84 4.82
C SER A 85 14.64 3.87 5.34
N ILE A 86 14.16 5.03 5.80
CA ILE A 86 14.99 6.19 6.15
C ILE A 86 14.85 6.58 7.62
N ALA A 87 15.98 6.60 8.34
CA ALA A 87 16.08 7.20 9.68
C ALA A 87 16.30 8.72 9.60
N ALA A 88 15.87 9.44 10.64
CA ALA A 88 16.11 10.87 10.78
C ALA A 88 17.41 11.12 11.55
N THR A 89 18.26 11.99 11.02
CA THR A 89 19.45 12.51 11.70
C THR A 89 19.30 13.96 12.11
N THR A 90 20.16 14.39 13.03
CA THR A 90 20.36 15.80 13.39
C THR A 90 21.38 16.45 12.46
N ASN A 91 21.57 17.77 12.60
CA ASN A 91 22.62 18.51 11.90
C ASN A 91 24.05 18.19 12.39
N LEU A 92 24.18 17.34 13.41
CA LEU A 92 25.45 16.84 13.95
C LEU A 92 25.62 15.34 13.66
N ASP A 93 24.84 14.80 12.72
CA ASP A 93 24.83 13.40 12.29
C ASP A 93 24.49 12.36 13.39
N TYR A 94 23.96 12.80 14.53
CA TYR A 94 23.34 11.90 15.49
C TYR A 94 22.00 11.39 14.94
N LEU A 95 21.63 10.16 15.28
CA LEU A 95 20.25 9.72 15.17
C LEU A 95 19.36 10.68 15.95
N ALA A 96 18.32 11.23 15.32
CA ALA A 96 17.37 12.12 15.99
C ALA A 96 16.66 11.36 17.12
N TYR A 97 16.43 12.03 18.25
CA TYR A 97 15.92 11.37 19.47
C TYR A 97 14.57 10.66 19.31
N PHE A 98 13.77 11.03 18.31
CA PHE A 98 12.49 10.40 17.99
C PHE A 98 12.60 9.33 16.91
N SER A 99 13.71 9.24 16.17
CA SER A 99 13.79 8.38 14.99
C SER A 99 13.69 6.91 15.39
N ASN A 100 12.82 6.18 14.71
CA ASN A 100 12.96 4.73 14.68
C ASN A 100 14.28 4.36 13.98
N PHE A 101 14.79 3.20 14.35
CA PHE A 101 16.06 2.67 13.89
C PHE A 101 15.94 1.15 13.69
N GLY A 102 16.93 0.53 13.06
CA GLY A 102 16.97 -0.91 12.85
C GLY A 102 18.21 -1.27 12.05
N ALA A 103 19.07 -2.10 12.63
CA ALA A 103 20.33 -2.49 11.99
C ALA A 103 20.10 -3.32 10.73
N SER A 104 18.94 -3.98 10.61
CA SER A 104 18.56 -4.77 9.43
C SER A 104 17.39 -4.19 8.62
N SER A 105 16.51 -3.42 9.26
CA SER A 105 15.25 -2.95 8.68
C SER A 105 15.24 -1.47 8.26
N VAL A 106 16.23 -0.68 8.69
CA VAL A 106 16.37 0.74 8.31
C VAL A 106 17.68 0.91 7.57
N HIS A 107 17.66 1.49 6.37
CA HIS A 107 18.81 1.38 5.47
C HIS A 107 19.84 2.49 5.68
N VAL A 108 19.41 3.74 5.76
CA VAL A 108 20.32 4.90 5.78
C VAL A 108 19.72 6.07 6.58
N GLY A 109 20.58 6.90 7.17
CA GLY A 109 20.20 8.14 7.83
C GLY A 109 20.08 9.31 6.86
N SER A 110 19.16 10.23 7.11
CA SER A 110 19.01 11.49 6.36
C SER A 110 18.53 12.62 7.29
N PRO A 111 18.91 13.89 7.05
CA PRO A 111 18.50 15.01 7.89
C PRO A 111 16.98 15.07 8.10
N GLY A 112 16.54 14.99 9.36
CA GLY A 112 15.11 14.95 9.70
C GLY A 112 14.72 15.72 10.96
N LEU A 113 15.69 16.24 11.73
CA LEU A 113 15.42 17.15 12.84
C LEU A 113 15.52 18.60 12.35
N ASN A 114 14.54 19.43 12.68
CA ASN A 114 14.56 20.87 12.45
C ASN A 114 14.70 21.26 10.97
N VAL A 115 13.97 20.59 10.09
CA VAL A 115 14.00 20.83 8.64
C VAL A 115 13.01 21.94 8.28
N LEU A 116 13.52 23.03 7.70
CA LEU A 116 12.72 24.12 7.15
C LEU A 116 12.17 23.76 5.77
N SER A 117 10.86 23.90 5.57
CA SER A 117 10.24 23.68 4.25
C SER A 117 8.96 24.51 4.09
N THR A 118 8.37 24.45 2.90
CA THR A 118 7.13 25.15 2.53
C THR A 118 5.94 24.64 3.34
N TYR A 119 5.03 25.55 3.67
CA TYR A 119 3.79 25.26 4.41
C TYR A 119 2.59 25.97 3.75
N PRO A 120 1.35 25.47 3.89
CA PRO A 120 0.18 26.11 3.29
C PRO A 120 0.06 27.60 3.58
N GLY A 121 -0.55 28.34 2.65
CA GLY A 121 -0.68 29.80 2.72
C GLY A 121 0.56 30.57 2.29
N GLY A 122 1.49 29.93 1.56
CA GLY A 122 2.72 30.58 1.09
C GLY A 122 3.72 30.86 2.22
N THR A 123 3.67 30.05 3.28
CA THR A 123 4.52 30.22 4.46
C THR A 123 5.61 29.16 4.52
N TRP A 124 6.47 29.25 5.52
CA TRP A 124 7.54 28.30 5.80
C TRP A 124 7.43 27.85 7.24
N THR A 125 7.75 26.58 7.50
CA THR A 125 7.77 26.04 8.85
C THR A 125 8.92 25.08 9.02
N GLN A 126 9.40 24.98 10.26
CA GLN A 126 10.40 24.01 10.66
C GLN A 126 9.69 22.82 11.30
N MET A 127 9.91 21.63 10.74
CA MET A 127 9.33 20.38 11.24
C MET A 127 10.40 19.32 11.45
N SER A 128 10.06 18.32 12.26
CA SER A 128 10.96 17.24 12.62
C SER A 128 10.24 15.90 12.46
N GLY A 129 10.92 14.93 11.84
CA GLY A 129 10.41 13.58 11.63
C GLY A 129 11.21 12.81 10.59
N THR A 130 11.13 11.47 10.61
CA THR A 130 11.54 10.64 9.47
C THR A 130 10.75 11.00 8.21
N SER A 131 9.55 11.57 8.37
CA SER A 131 8.75 12.18 7.31
C SER A 131 9.43 13.36 6.61
N MET A 132 10.40 14.03 7.25
CA MET A 132 11.23 15.09 6.68
C MET A 132 12.54 14.54 6.09
N ALA A 133 13.04 13.43 6.66
CA ALA A 133 14.22 12.73 6.17
C ALA A 133 14.00 12.01 4.83
N ALA A 134 12.86 11.33 4.67
CA ALA A 134 12.53 10.58 3.45
C ALA A 134 12.48 11.45 2.16
N PRO A 135 11.90 12.66 2.17
CA PRO A 135 11.89 13.54 0.99
C PRO A 135 13.27 13.95 0.47
N PHE A 136 14.29 14.09 1.34
CA PHE A 136 15.66 14.33 0.88
C PHE A 136 16.15 13.17 0.02
N VAL A 137 15.92 11.93 0.45
CA VAL A 137 16.35 10.74 -0.29
C VAL A 137 15.52 10.54 -1.56
N SER A 138 14.22 10.86 -1.52
CA SER A 138 13.40 10.91 -2.75
C SER A 138 13.89 11.95 -3.75
N GLY A 139 14.34 13.12 -3.28
CA GLY A 139 14.95 14.14 -4.13
C GLY A 139 16.26 13.67 -4.76
N ILE A 140 17.13 13.01 -3.98
CA ILE A 140 18.37 12.41 -4.49
C ILE A 140 18.05 11.34 -5.55
N ALA A 141 17.10 10.44 -5.28
CA ALA A 141 16.65 9.43 -6.23
C ALA A 141 16.12 10.05 -7.54
N ALA A 142 15.38 11.15 -7.46
CA ALA A 142 14.90 11.87 -8.64
C ALA A 142 16.05 12.49 -9.45
N LEU A 143 17.05 13.06 -8.80
CA LEU A 143 18.25 13.60 -9.48
C LEU A 143 19.09 12.49 -10.12
N MET A 144 19.23 11.34 -9.45
CA MET A 144 19.91 10.17 -10.03
C MET A 144 19.19 9.67 -11.29
N LYS A 145 17.87 9.54 -11.25
CA LYS A 145 17.06 9.17 -12.42
C LYS A 145 17.08 10.26 -13.51
N ALA A 146 17.25 11.53 -13.17
CA ALA A 146 17.46 12.57 -14.18
C ALA A 146 18.81 12.43 -14.90
N ALA A 147 19.85 12.00 -14.19
CA ALA A 147 21.17 11.72 -14.77
C ALA A 147 21.21 10.39 -15.53
N ALA A 148 20.44 9.38 -15.09
CA ALA A 148 20.35 8.06 -15.68
C ALA A 148 18.87 7.58 -15.74
N PRO A 149 18.10 7.96 -16.78
CA PRO A 149 16.66 7.72 -16.85
C PRO A 149 16.22 6.27 -16.80
N GLU A 150 17.03 5.36 -17.34
CA GLU A 150 16.73 3.92 -17.39
C GLU A 150 17.04 3.19 -16.07
N MET A 151 17.59 3.88 -15.06
CA MET A 151 17.96 3.27 -13.79
C MET A 151 16.74 2.77 -13.02
N LEU A 152 16.78 1.52 -12.55
CA LEU A 152 15.70 0.90 -11.80
C LEU A 152 15.79 1.21 -10.30
N GLY A 153 14.65 1.19 -9.60
CA GLY A 153 14.57 1.59 -8.19
C GLY A 153 15.47 0.80 -7.23
N TYR A 154 15.72 -0.48 -7.50
CA TYR A 154 16.65 -1.28 -6.68
C TYR A 154 18.11 -0.81 -6.86
N GLN A 155 18.49 -0.39 -8.07
CA GLN A 155 19.82 0.15 -8.36
C GLN A 155 19.99 1.51 -7.68
N VAL A 156 18.95 2.35 -7.71
CA VAL A 156 18.93 3.64 -6.97
C VAL A 156 19.21 3.39 -5.49
N LYS A 157 18.49 2.45 -4.87
CA LYS A 157 18.74 2.07 -3.47
C LYS A 157 20.17 1.58 -3.26
N SER A 158 20.66 0.69 -4.13
CA SER A 158 22.01 0.13 -4.01
C SER A 158 23.08 1.22 -4.05
N ILE A 159 22.98 2.16 -4.99
CA ILE A 159 23.93 3.27 -5.13
C ILE A 159 23.82 4.22 -3.93
N ILE A 160 22.60 4.58 -3.50
CA ILE A 160 22.43 5.43 -2.31
C ILE A 160 23.09 4.79 -1.08
N ASN A 161 22.97 3.48 -0.92
CA ASN A 161 23.55 2.76 0.21
C ASN A 161 25.08 2.64 0.11
N SER A 162 25.64 2.42 -1.10
CA SER A 162 27.09 2.29 -1.28
C SER A 162 27.82 3.63 -1.21
N GLU A 163 27.16 4.71 -1.63
CA GLU A 163 27.73 6.06 -1.70
C GLU A 163 27.43 6.91 -0.45
N ALA A 164 26.76 6.36 0.55
CA ALA A 164 26.47 7.06 1.80
C ALA A 164 27.75 7.30 2.63
N ASP A 165 27.80 8.40 3.37
CA ASP A 165 28.95 8.75 4.22
C ASP A 165 28.86 8.00 5.56
N PRO A 166 29.85 7.17 5.91
CA PRO A 166 29.86 6.49 7.21
C PRO A 166 29.86 7.48 8.36
N VAL A 167 29.01 7.25 9.37
CA VAL A 167 28.88 8.11 10.55
C VAL A 167 28.91 7.24 11.79
N GLY A 168 29.90 7.47 12.67
CA GLY A 168 30.06 6.67 13.89
C GLY A 168 28.83 6.64 14.80
N HIS A 169 28.01 7.69 14.81
CA HIS A 169 26.76 7.77 15.58
C HIS A 169 25.61 6.93 15.00
N LEU A 170 25.76 6.36 13.81
CA LEU A 170 24.76 5.50 13.16
C LEU A 170 25.14 4.02 13.17
N ILE A 171 26.30 3.66 13.74
CA ILE A 171 26.72 2.28 13.97
C ILE A 171 25.65 1.53 14.75
N ASN A 172 25.25 0.35 14.24
CA ASN A 172 24.15 -0.47 14.77
C ASN A 172 22.77 0.24 14.85
N LYS A 173 22.57 1.37 14.14
CA LYS A 173 21.28 2.09 14.07
C LYS A 173 20.60 1.95 12.73
N VAL A 174 21.37 1.90 11.65
CA VAL A 174 20.89 1.66 10.28
C VAL A 174 21.85 0.70 9.59
N MET A 175 21.37 -0.04 8.59
CA MET A 175 22.12 -1.08 7.86
C MET A 175 23.44 -0.59 7.28
N THR A 176 23.46 0.61 6.72
CA THR A 176 24.68 1.21 6.12
C THR A 176 25.61 1.84 7.15
N GLU A 177 25.15 2.04 8.39
CA GLU A 177 25.83 2.83 9.42
C GLU A 177 26.21 4.25 8.93
N ALA A 178 25.47 4.76 7.95
CA ALA A 178 25.84 5.92 7.16
C ALA A 178 24.68 6.90 6.98
N ARG A 179 25.04 8.14 6.62
CA ARG A 179 24.13 9.21 6.22
C ARG A 179 24.19 9.39 4.71
N VAL A 180 23.05 9.63 4.06
CA VAL A 180 23.00 9.88 2.61
C VAL A 180 23.95 10.98 2.16
N ASN A 181 24.57 10.79 0.98
CA ASN A 181 25.39 11.77 0.28
C ASN A 181 24.85 11.98 -1.14
N ALA A 182 24.26 13.15 -1.39
CA ALA A 182 23.66 13.46 -2.69
C ALA A 182 24.71 13.52 -3.81
N SER A 183 25.87 14.14 -3.54
CA SER A 183 26.90 14.37 -4.56
C SER A 183 27.50 13.05 -5.05
N SER A 184 27.87 12.16 -4.13
CA SER A 184 28.43 10.85 -4.46
C SER A 184 27.41 9.98 -5.17
N ALA A 185 26.16 9.90 -4.67
CA ALA A 185 25.11 9.09 -5.27
C ALA A 185 24.76 9.53 -6.71
N ILE A 186 24.65 10.84 -6.98
CA ILE A 186 24.36 11.35 -8.33
C ILE A 186 25.53 11.13 -9.27
N SER A 187 26.78 11.31 -8.81
CA SER A 187 27.98 11.09 -9.61
C SER A 187 28.13 9.62 -9.99
N ALA A 188 27.92 8.71 -9.04
CA ALA A 188 27.93 7.27 -9.27
C ALA A 188 26.81 6.85 -10.24
N ALA A 189 25.62 7.45 -10.12
CA ALA A 189 24.51 7.14 -11.00
C ALA A 189 24.79 7.46 -12.48
N GLY A 190 25.50 8.57 -12.76
CA GLY A 190 25.87 8.94 -14.13
C GLY A 190 26.91 8.01 -14.79
N GLY A 191 27.65 7.22 -13.99
CA GLY A 191 28.66 6.27 -14.48
C GLY A 191 28.28 4.79 -14.33
N ALA A 192 27.16 4.49 -13.67
CA ALA A 192 26.75 3.12 -13.38
C ALA A 192 26.24 2.39 -14.64
N ALA A 193 26.59 1.11 -14.78
CA ALA A 193 25.96 0.25 -15.75
C ALA A 193 24.48 0.07 -15.40
N ILE A 194 23.60 0.38 -16.34
CA ILE A 194 22.17 0.21 -16.16
C ILE A 194 21.83 -1.23 -16.55
N GLU A 195 21.48 -2.06 -15.58
CA GLU A 195 20.88 -3.37 -15.86
C GLU A 195 19.44 -3.14 -16.32
N GLY A 196 19.17 -3.44 -17.59
CA GLY A 196 17.85 -3.23 -18.20
C GLY A 196 16.76 -4.19 -17.72
N SER A 197 17.06 -5.08 -16.77
CA SER A 197 16.09 -6.05 -16.24
C SER A 197 15.97 -5.97 -14.73
N GLN A 198 14.74 -5.99 -14.26
CA GLN A 198 14.41 -6.09 -12.85
C GLN A 198 14.57 -7.56 -12.38
N PRO A 199 15.34 -7.83 -11.31
CA PRO A 199 15.44 -9.19 -10.78
C PRO A 199 14.08 -9.73 -10.37
N ALA A 200 13.80 -11.00 -10.64
CA ALA A 200 12.58 -11.65 -10.15
C ALA A 200 12.55 -11.58 -8.62
N TYR A 201 11.38 -11.25 -8.06
CA TYR A 201 11.16 -11.17 -6.62
C TYR A 201 9.86 -11.88 -6.27
N ASP A 202 9.92 -12.79 -5.30
CA ASP A 202 8.77 -13.50 -4.75
C ASP A 202 8.49 -13.00 -3.32
N PRO A 203 7.34 -12.35 -3.07
CA PRO A 203 7.04 -11.78 -1.76
C PRO A 203 6.84 -12.84 -0.68
N SER A 204 7.57 -12.71 0.43
CA SER A 204 7.32 -13.49 1.63
C SER A 204 6.18 -12.87 2.46
N TYR A 205 5.05 -13.57 2.56
CA TYR A 205 3.92 -13.12 3.37
C TYR A 205 4.05 -13.58 4.83
N MET A 206 3.79 -12.69 5.78
CA MET A 206 3.64 -13.09 7.19
C MET A 206 2.41 -13.99 7.36
N SER A 207 2.56 -15.12 8.07
CA SER A 207 1.46 -16.03 8.36
C SER A 207 0.39 -15.33 9.21
N ARG A 208 -0.87 -15.74 9.00
CA ARG A 208 -2.06 -15.06 9.55
C ARG A 208 -2.14 -15.11 11.08
N GLU A 209 -1.47 -16.07 11.73
CA GLU A 209 -1.38 -16.19 13.20
C GLU A 209 -0.50 -15.10 13.83
N LEU A 210 0.64 -14.74 13.21
CA LEU A 210 1.57 -13.76 13.79
C LEU A 210 1.07 -12.31 13.64
N ALA A 211 0.26 -12.05 12.60
CA ALA A 211 -0.29 -10.72 12.33
C ALA A 211 -1.35 -10.28 13.35
N SER A 212 -2.07 -11.21 14.00
CA SER A 212 -3.07 -10.87 15.03
C SER A 212 -2.48 -10.51 16.38
N GLU A 213 -1.29 -11.02 16.73
CA GLU A 213 -0.63 -10.70 18.01
C GLU A 213 0.00 -9.29 18.01
N LEU A 214 0.36 -8.77 16.82
CA LEU A 214 0.88 -7.40 16.64
C LEU A 214 -0.23 -6.33 16.55
N SER A 215 -1.50 -6.74 16.51
CA SER A 215 -2.68 -5.90 16.28
C SER A 215 -3.13 -5.09 17.50
N ASP A 216 -2.60 -5.32 18.70
CA ASP A 216 -3.16 -4.77 19.94
C ASP A 216 -2.51 -3.45 20.42
N SER A 217 -1.76 -2.77 19.55
CA SER A 217 -1.24 -1.42 19.82
C SER A 217 -1.99 -0.37 19.01
N GLY A 218 -3.13 0.07 19.56
CA GLY A 218 -3.89 1.20 19.04
C GLY A 218 -3.03 2.47 19.00
N GLY A 219 -2.98 3.11 17.83
CA GLY A 219 -2.42 4.46 17.69
C GLY A 219 -1.78 4.68 16.33
N GLY A 220 -2.57 5.13 15.36
CA GLY A 220 -2.01 5.76 14.17
C GLY A 220 -1.11 6.93 14.61
N CYS A 221 0.12 6.95 14.10
CA CYS A 221 1.07 8.03 14.40
C CYS A 221 0.60 9.32 13.73
N GLY A 222 -0.21 10.08 14.48
CA GLY A 222 -0.62 11.42 14.15
C GLY A 222 0.58 12.36 14.10
N LEU A 223 0.63 13.17 13.05
CA LEU A 223 1.54 14.30 12.96
C LEU A 223 0.78 15.56 12.56
N VAL A 224 -0.17 16.00 13.42
CA VAL A 224 -0.61 17.41 13.50
C VAL A 224 -0.93 17.87 14.95
N SER A 225 -1.01 17.01 15.96
CA SER A 225 -1.54 17.44 17.27
C SER A 225 -0.56 18.16 18.21
N LYS A 226 0.76 18.22 17.93
CA LYS A 226 1.70 18.99 18.76
C LYS A 226 2.07 20.39 18.25
N LEU A 227 1.79 20.73 16.98
CA LEU A 227 2.07 22.09 16.47
C LEU A 227 0.88 23.05 16.60
N TYR A 228 -0.33 22.57 16.90
CA TYR A 228 -1.52 23.42 17.02
C TYR A 228 -1.81 23.88 18.47
N GLN A 229 -1.16 23.28 19.49
CA GLN A 229 -1.34 23.66 20.89
C GLN A 229 -0.22 24.57 21.44
N GLU A 230 0.94 24.66 20.79
CA GLU A 230 2.02 25.58 21.21
C GLU A 230 1.94 26.97 20.56
N PHE A 231 1.16 27.14 19.48
CA PHE A 231 0.96 28.44 18.84
C PHE A 231 -0.09 29.34 19.52
N ASN A 232 -0.71 28.89 20.62
CA ASN A 232 -1.79 29.63 21.29
C ASN A 232 -1.61 29.79 22.82
N LYS A 233 -0.37 29.88 23.31
CA LYS A 233 -0.08 30.38 24.66
C LYS A 233 1.15 31.30 24.68
N GLY A 234 0.95 32.52 24.20
CA GLY A 234 1.72 33.66 24.67
C GLY A 234 1.04 34.28 25.89
N GLN A 235 1.67 34.18 27.07
CA GLN A 235 1.79 35.20 28.13
C GLN A 235 1.82 34.57 29.55
N GLY A 236 2.89 34.84 30.31
CA GLY A 236 2.82 34.99 31.77
C GLY A 236 3.70 34.09 32.66
N ARG A 237 4.93 34.57 32.93
CA ARG A 237 5.78 34.55 34.15
C ARG A 237 5.49 33.57 35.33
N GLY A 238 6.58 33.03 35.90
CA GLY A 238 6.81 32.89 37.36
C GLY A 238 7.08 31.48 37.90
N GLY A 239 8.16 31.30 38.67
CA GLY A 239 8.67 30.01 39.21
C GLY A 239 7.98 29.44 40.49
N PRO A 240 8.54 28.36 41.10
CA PRO A 240 7.84 27.24 41.80
C PRO A 240 8.02 27.21 43.35
N PRO A 241 7.73 26.10 44.11
CA PRO A 241 6.55 25.20 44.33
C PRO A 241 6.18 25.16 45.88
N PRO A 242 5.60 24.12 46.57
CA PRO A 242 4.99 22.81 46.20
C PRO A 242 3.67 22.39 46.97
N LEU A 243 3.22 21.13 46.72
CA LEU A 243 2.46 20.17 47.59
C LEU A 243 0.92 19.95 47.46
N SER A 244 0.60 18.68 47.14
CA SER A 244 -0.39 17.74 47.75
C SER A 244 -1.90 17.75 47.42
N ARG A 245 -2.35 16.54 47.03
CA ARG A 245 -3.61 15.78 47.32
C ARG A 245 -5.01 16.43 47.14
N GLY A 246 -5.78 15.81 46.23
CA GLY A 246 -7.18 15.36 46.45
C GLY A 246 -8.33 16.29 46.03
N LEU A 247 -9.44 15.67 45.57
CA LEU A 247 -10.76 16.22 45.16
C LEU A 247 -10.78 16.71 43.69
N GLU A 248 -11.64 16.30 42.75
CA GLU A 248 -13.01 15.78 42.78
C GLU A 248 -13.31 14.97 41.49
N THR A 249 -13.66 13.69 41.60
CA THR A 249 -13.99 12.80 40.45
C THR A 249 -15.32 13.13 39.74
N TRP A 250 -16.16 14.00 40.31
CA TRP A 250 -17.47 14.33 39.73
C TRP A 250 -17.38 15.22 38.48
N TYR A 251 -16.31 16.02 38.32
CA TYR A 251 -16.11 16.83 37.11
C TYR A 251 -15.90 15.97 35.86
N ILE A 252 -15.24 14.81 35.98
CA ILE A 252 -14.97 13.90 34.86
C ILE A 252 -16.29 13.26 34.37
N LEU A 253 -17.20 12.92 35.28
CA LEU A 253 -18.49 12.34 34.93
C LEU A 253 -19.43 13.36 34.27
N VAL A 254 -19.39 14.63 34.68
CA VAL A 254 -20.17 15.70 34.03
C VAL A 254 -19.63 16.01 32.62
N ILE A 255 -18.30 16.00 32.44
CA ILE A 255 -17.68 16.18 31.12
C ILE A 255 -18.00 14.98 30.21
N LEU A 256 -17.90 13.73 30.70
CA LEU A 256 -18.27 12.55 29.93
C LEU A 256 -19.75 12.55 29.53
N ALA A 257 -20.66 13.00 30.41
CA ALA A 257 -22.08 13.12 30.10
C ALA A 257 -22.37 14.21 29.05
N LEU A 258 -21.67 15.35 29.11
CA LEU A 258 -21.80 16.44 28.13
C LEU A 258 -21.27 16.08 26.73
N PHE A 259 -20.32 15.14 26.63
CA PHE A 259 -19.83 14.61 25.35
C PHE A 259 -20.59 13.37 24.85
N ALA A 260 -21.21 12.58 25.75
CA ALA A 260 -22.01 11.43 25.36
C ALA A 260 -23.38 11.81 24.77
N LEU A 261 -24.01 12.89 25.25
CA LEU A 261 -25.34 13.32 24.80
C LEU A 261 -25.38 13.70 23.29
N PRO A 262 -24.43 14.48 22.75
CA PRO A 262 -24.37 14.80 21.31
C PRO A 262 -24.09 13.56 20.45
N ILE A 263 -23.32 12.59 20.99
CA ILE A 263 -22.99 11.33 20.29
C ILE A 263 -24.22 10.43 20.23
N ALA A 264 -24.93 10.26 21.35
CA ALA A 264 -26.16 9.48 21.43
C ALA A 264 -27.28 10.09 20.56
N LEU A 265 -27.41 11.42 20.57
CA LEU A 265 -28.34 12.15 19.72
C LEU A 265 -27.96 12.03 18.23
N ARG A 266 -26.67 12.06 17.89
CA ARG A 266 -26.17 11.83 16.52
C ARG A 266 -26.40 10.39 16.05
N THR A 267 -26.24 9.39 16.90
CA THR A 267 -26.53 7.98 16.56
C THR A 267 -28.03 7.74 16.39
N TRP A 268 -28.87 8.40 17.18
CA TRP A 268 -30.33 8.33 17.08
C TRP A 268 -30.88 9.08 15.85
N LEU A 269 -30.30 10.23 15.50
CA LEU A 269 -30.64 10.96 14.27
C LEU A 269 -30.13 10.23 13.00
N ARG A 270 -29.02 9.49 13.09
CA ARG A 270 -28.51 8.65 11.98
C ARG A 270 -29.27 7.35 11.76
N SER A 271 -30.10 6.90 12.71
CA SER A 271 -30.89 5.66 12.54
C SER A 271 -32.19 5.88 11.76
N ARG A 272 -32.43 7.07 11.19
CA ARG A 272 -33.70 7.43 10.52
C ARG A 272 -33.59 8.01 9.11
N ASP A 273 -32.45 7.89 8.41
CA ASP A 273 -32.37 8.30 7.00
C ASP A 273 -31.74 7.21 6.09
N PRO A 274 -32.41 6.74 5.00
CA PRO A 274 -32.05 5.51 4.31
C PRO A 274 -31.31 5.80 2.99
N VAL A 275 -30.00 6.10 3.04
CA VAL A 275 -29.20 6.30 1.80
C VAL A 275 -27.87 5.55 1.84
N ASN A 276 -27.86 4.31 2.32
CA ASN A 276 -26.77 3.36 2.04
C ASN A 276 -27.27 1.91 2.13
N ARG A 277 -28.06 1.49 1.14
CA ARG A 277 -28.18 0.06 0.84
C ARG A 277 -26.97 -0.37 0.03
N ARG A 278 -26.32 -1.43 0.53
CA ARG A 278 -25.18 -2.17 -0.05
C ARG A 278 -25.41 -2.40 -1.56
N ARG A 279 -24.41 -2.10 -2.40
CA ARG A 279 -24.57 -2.07 -3.87
C ARG A 279 -24.55 -3.44 -4.57
N HIS A 280 -24.09 -4.52 -3.94
CA HIS A 280 -24.09 -5.85 -4.58
C HIS A 280 -24.47 -6.97 -3.60
N PRO A 281 -25.37 -7.89 -4.00
CA PRO A 281 -25.63 -9.11 -3.24
C PRO A 281 -24.40 -10.03 -3.27
N ARG A 282 -24.16 -10.76 -2.18
CA ARG A 282 -23.27 -11.93 -2.15
C ARG A 282 -24.14 -13.17 -2.15
N PHE A 283 -23.72 -14.17 -2.93
CA PHE A 283 -24.36 -15.47 -2.97
C PHE A 283 -23.35 -16.48 -2.40
N ASP A 284 -23.78 -17.25 -1.39
CA ASP A 284 -23.03 -18.41 -0.92
C ASP A 284 -23.07 -19.47 -2.01
N ILE A 285 -21.89 -19.93 -2.43
CA ILE A 285 -21.75 -21.05 -3.34
C ILE A 285 -20.68 -21.95 -2.74
N GLN A 286 -20.94 -23.25 -2.67
CA GLN A 286 -19.92 -24.26 -2.40
C GLN A 286 -19.60 -24.94 -3.73
N THR A 287 -18.58 -24.43 -4.41
CA THR A 287 -18.09 -25.05 -5.66
C THR A 287 -16.59 -25.18 -5.63
N ALA A 288 -16.12 -26.38 -5.99
CA ALA A 288 -14.72 -26.65 -6.24
C ALA A 288 -14.33 -26.06 -7.61
N VAL A 289 -13.45 -25.07 -7.61
CA VAL A 289 -12.81 -24.54 -8.81
C VAL A 289 -11.58 -25.37 -9.07
N THR A 290 -11.54 -25.99 -10.25
CA THR A 290 -10.38 -26.75 -10.71
C THR A 290 -9.66 -25.95 -11.79
N MET A 291 -8.39 -25.62 -11.57
CA MET A 291 -7.51 -25.00 -12.55
C MET A 291 -6.41 -25.99 -12.95
N ASN A 292 -6.21 -26.18 -14.25
CA ASN A 292 -5.07 -26.94 -14.77
C ASN A 292 -4.01 -25.96 -15.27
N LEU A 293 -2.83 -25.97 -14.63
CA LEU A 293 -1.67 -25.17 -15.03
C LEU A 293 -0.49 -26.14 -15.20
N ASP A 294 0.13 -26.13 -16.39
CA ASP A 294 1.32 -26.92 -16.73
C ASP A 294 1.23 -28.40 -16.31
N GLY A 295 0.10 -29.05 -16.62
CA GLY A 295 -0.14 -30.46 -16.33
C GLY A 295 -0.46 -30.78 -14.87
N ARG A 296 -0.56 -29.76 -13.99
CA ARG A 296 -0.94 -29.92 -12.58
C ARG A 296 -2.37 -29.42 -12.37
N LYS A 297 -3.19 -30.28 -11.78
CA LYS A 297 -4.59 -30.00 -11.43
C LYS A 297 -4.65 -29.41 -10.02
N LEU A 298 -4.94 -28.12 -9.94
CA LEU A 298 -5.16 -27.39 -8.69
C LEU A 298 -6.67 -27.33 -8.43
N VAL A 299 -7.12 -27.90 -7.33
CA VAL A 299 -8.52 -27.86 -6.90
C VAL A 299 -8.60 -26.94 -5.68
N GLY A 300 -9.33 -25.84 -5.79
CA GLY A 300 -9.61 -24.92 -4.68
C GLY A 300 -11.11 -24.82 -4.42
N GLU A 301 -11.52 -24.68 -3.17
CA GLU A 301 -12.91 -24.38 -2.82
C GLU A 301 -13.13 -22.87 -2.76
N VAL A 302 -14.15 -22.39 -3.47
CA VAL A 302 -14.59 -21.00 -3.41
C VAL A 302 -15.87 -20.95 -2.61
N SER A 303 -15.86 -20.23 -1.49
CA SER A 303 -16.99 -20.09 -0.57
C SER A 303 -17.80 -18.79 -0.75
N SER A 304 -17.30 -17.82 -1.54
CA SER A 304 -18.09 -16.66 -1.97
C SER A 304 -17.52 -15.98 -3.22
N ILE A 305 -18.39 -15.44 -4.09
CA ILE A 305 -18.01 -14.60 -5.24
C ILE A 305 -18.55 -13.17 -5.04
N SER A 306 -17.73 -12.17 -5.36
CA SER A 306 -18.03 -10.73 -5.28
C SER A 306 -17.78 -10.09 -6.64
N LEU A 307 -18.76 -9.33 -7.15
CA LEU A 307 -18.77 -8.72 -8.50
C LEU A 307 -17.82 -7.51 -8.68
N GLY A 308 -16.70 -7.43 -7.94
CA GLY A 308 -15.85 -6.23 -7.96
C GLY A 308 -14.40 -6.43 -7.54
N GLY A 309 -13.77 -7.57 -7.84
CA GLY A 309 -12.44 -7.85 -7.28
C GLY A 309 -11.51 -8.77 -8.07
N VAL A 310 -11.66 -8.91 -9.38
CA VAL A 310 -10.67 -9.60 -10.22
C VAL A 310 -10.35 -8.73 -11.42
N ARG A 311 -9.12 -8.22 -11.51
CA ARG A 311 -8.57 -7.62 -12.73
C ARG A 311 -7.65 -8.64 -13.38
N ILE A 312 -8.19 -9.36 -14.35
CA ILE A 312 -7.41 -10.02 -15.39
C ILE A 312 -7.01 -8.91 -16.36
N ASP A 313 -5.76 -8.89 -16.84
CA ASP A 313 -5.35 -7.96 -17.91
C ASP A 313 -6.07 -8.35 -19.21
N THR A 314 -7.27 -7.81 -19.36
CA THR A 314 -8.18 -8.14 -20.46
C THR A 314 -7.64 -7.65 -21.79
N ASN A 315 -6.81 -6.60 -21.82
CA ASN A 315 -6.39 -5.99 -23.08
C ASN A 315 -5.39 -6.88 -23.83
N ALA A 316 -4.44 -7.49 -23.11
CA ALA A 316 -3.51 -8.46 -23.70
C ALA A 316 -4.20 -9.75 -24.19
N TRP A 317 -5.29 -10.15 -23.52
CA TRP A 317 -6.03 -11.37 -23.85
C TRP A 317 -7.06 -11.18 -24.98
N LEU A 318 -7.60 -9.97 -25.11
CA LEU A 318 -8.57 -9.59 -26.14
C LEU A 318 -7.93 -9.24 -27.48
N ASP A 319 -6.76 -8.60 -27.50
CA ASP A 319 -6.06 -8.21 -28.73
C ASP A 319 -5.47 -9.41 -29.51
N GLN A 320 -5.26 -10.55 -28.84
CA GLN A 320 -4.68 -11.76 -29.44
C GLN A 320 -5.71 -12.86 -29.75
N GLY A 321 -7.01 -12.61 -29.55
CA GLY A 321 -8.04 -13.61 -29.77
C GLY A 321 -7.90 -14.81 -28.82
N GLY A 322 -7.77 -14.52 -27.52
CA GLY A 322 -7.58 -15.52 -26.47
C GLY A 322 -8.54 -16.70 -26.60
N VAL A 323 -7.96 -17.90 -26.51
CA VAL A 323 -8.70 -19.16 -26.52
C VAL A 323 -9.26 -19.40 -25.11
N VAL A 324 -10.56 -19.69 -25.05
CA VAL A 324 -11.29 -19.97 -23.81
C VAL A 324 -11.73 -21.42 -23.81
N ASN A 325 -11.30 -22.17 -22.79
CA ASN A 325 -11.83 -23.49 -22.50
C ASN A 325 -12.92 -23.35 -21.44
N MET A 326 -14.13 -23.77 -21.78
CA MET A 326 -15.30 -23.65 -20.91
C MET A 326 -15.97 -25.01 -20.74
N THR A 327 -16.48 -25.28 -19.54
CA THR A 327 -17.37 -26.41 -19.29
C THR A 327 -18.80 -25.89 -19.21
N ILE A 328 -19.65 -26.32 -20.14
CA ILE A 328 -21.07 -25.99 -20.14
C ILE A 328 -21.81 -27.17 -19.51
N THR A 329 -22.58 -26.89 -18.47
CA THR A 329 -23.38 -27.87 -17.75
C THR A 329 -24.84 -27.79 -18.22
N SER A 330 -25.50 -28.93 -18.36
CA SER A 330 -26.93 -28.99 -18.66
C SER A 330 -27.77 -28.29 -17.59
N PRO A 331 -28.99 -27.80 -17.91
CA PRO A 331 -29.85 -27.12 -16.95
C PRO A 331 -30.22 -27.95 -15.71
N ASP A 332 -30.17 -29.28 -15.80
CA ASP A 332 -30.43 -30.20 -14.69
C ASP A 332 -29.17 -30.63 -13.93
N GLY A 333 -28.00 -30.13 -14.33
CA GLY A 333 -26.72 -30.36 -13.66
C GLY A 333 -26.07 -31.71 -13.95
N LYS A 334 -26.67 -32.56 -14.78
CA LYS A 334 -26.26 -33.97 -14.93
C LYS A 334 -25.23 -34.21 -16.04
N ASP A 335 -25.26 -33.38 -17.08
CA ASP A 335 -24.36 -33.51 -18.21
C ASP A 335 -23.42 -32.30 -18.28
N GLN A 336 -22.17 -32.54 -18.67
CA GLN A 336 -21.16 -31.50 -18.85
C GLN A 336 -20.45 -31.71 -20.18
N VAL A 337 -20.24 -30.61 -20.90
CA VAL A 337 -19.51 -30.62 -22.17
C VAL A 337 -18.44 -29.54 -22.12
N GLN A 338 -17.22 -29.92 -22.48
CA GLN A 338 -16.13 -28.97 -22.66
C GLN A 338 -16.14 -28.42 -24.08
N VAL A 339 -16.02 -27.10 -24.18
CA VAL A 339 -15.98 -26.36 -25.43
C VAL A 339 -14.78 -25.41 -25.43
N GLU A 340 -14.16 -25.32 -26.58
CA GLU A 340 -13.11 -24.35 -26.87
C GLU A 340 -13.71 -23.26 -27.77
N GLY A 341 -13.46 -22.00 -27.45
CA GLY A 341 -13.94 -20.88 -28.25
C GLY A 341 -13.01 -19.68 -28.18
N LYS A 342 -13.05 -18.84 -29.21
CA LYS A 342 -12.25 -17.62 -29.30
C LYS A 342 -13.07 -16.43 -28.89
N VAL A 343 -12.47 -15.53 -28.12
CA VAL A 343 -13.14 -14.26 -27.80
C VAL A 343 -13.22 -13.40 -29.05
N VAL A 344 -14.43 -12.94 -29.38
CA VAL A 344 -14.72 -12.12 -30.55
C VAL A 344 -15.50 -10.88 -30.13
N TRP A 345 -15.24 -9.76 -30.79
CA TRP A 345 -16.02 -8.54 -30.60
C TRP A 345 -17.32 -8.59 -31.43
N SER A 346 -18.45 -8.32 -30.79
CA SER A 346 -19.75 -8.17 -31.45
C SER A 346 -20.08 -6.70 -31.62
N GLU A 347 -19.95 -6.20 -32.85
CA GLU A 347 -20.27 -4.80 -33.17
C GLU A 347 -21.75 -4.48 -32.91
N ALA A 348 -22.64 -5.42 -33.21
CA ALA A 348 -24.08 -5.25 -33.03
C ALA A 348 -24.51 -5.13 -31.55
N GLN A 349 -23.79 -5.80 -30.64
CA GLN A 349 -24.10 -5.80 -29.21
C GLN A 349 -23.17 -4.89 -28.39
N LYS A 350 -22.16 -4.29 -29.04
CA LYS A 350 -21.08 -3.51 -28.40
C LYS A 350 -20.48 -4.25 -27.19
N SER A 351 -20.27 -5.55 -27.33
CA SER A 351 -19.78 -6.44 -26.28
C SER A 351 -18.88 -7.55 -26.85
N TYR A 352 -18.03 -8.12 -26.01
CA TYR A 352 -17.25 -9.31 -26.36
C TYR A 352 -18.10 -10.58 -26.14
N GLY A 353 -18.09 -11.48 -27.12
CA GLY A 353 -18.69 -12.81 -27.06
C GLY A 353 -17.64 -13.90 -27.31
N VAL A 354 -18.05 -15.17 -27.24
CA VAL A 354 -17.19 -16.30 -27.57
C VAL A 354 -17.73 -16.99 -28.82
N ALA A 355 -16.91 -17.07 -29.86
CA ALA A 355 -17.19 -17.85 -31.06
C ALA A 355 -16.59 -19.24 -30.90
N PHE A 356 -17.42 -20.29 -31.01
CA PHE A 356 -16.96 -21.67 -30.92
C PHE A 356 -16.29 -22.09 -32.23
N ASP A 357 -15.18 -22.81 -32.10
CA ASP A 357 -14.51 -23.40 -33.26
C ASP A 357 -15.31 -24.65 -33.70
N GLU A 358 -15.91 -24.61 -34.88
CA GLU A 358 -16.71 -25.72 -35.42
C GLU A 358 -15.85 -26.97 -35.68
N GLU A 359 -14.52 -26.85 -35.72
CA GLU A 359 -13.65 -27.95 -36.13
C GLU A 359 -13.26 -28.92 -35.01
N LYS A 360 -13.30 -28.53 -33.71
CA LYS A 360 -12.93 -29.44 -32.58
C LYS A 360 -13.24 -28.86 -31.17
N PRO A 361 -13.98 -29.58 -30.30
CA PRO A 361 -15.03 -30.54 -30.60
C PRO A 361 -16.36 -29.79 -30.82
N GLY A 362 -16.36 -28.82 -31.74
CA GLY A 362 -17.52 -27.97 -32.07
C GLY A 362 -18.82 -28.69 -32.41
N PRO A 363 -18.84 -29.79 -33.19
CA PRO A 363 -20.12 -30.35 -33.68
C PRO A 363 -20.92 -31.12 -32.61
N LEU A 364 -20.23 -31.84 -31.73
CA LEU A 364 -20.87 -32.65 -30.67
C LEU A 364 -21.38 -31.77 -29.54
N ALA A 365 -20.61 -30.74 -29.17
CA ALA A 365 -20.99 -29.82 -28.12
C ALA A 365 -22.16 -28.92 -28.52
N LEU A 366 -22.15 -28.38 -29.74
CA LEU A 366 -23.27 -27.57 -30.25
C LEU A 366 -24.56 -28.40 -30.35
N SER A 367 -24.46 -29.68 -30.74
CA SER A 367 -25.61 -30.60 -30.73
C SER A 367 -26.16 -30.84 -29.32
N ALA A 368 -25.30 -31.08 -28.33
CA ALA A 368 -25.71 -31.26 -26.93
C ALA A 368 -26.36 -30.00 -26.35
N ILE A 369 -25.76 -28.83 -26.58
CA ILE A 369 -26.29 -27.52 -26.14
C ILE A 369 -27.63 -27.21 -26.84
N SER A 370 -27.74 -27.51 -28.12
CA SER A 370 -29.00 -27.37 -28.87
C SER A 370 -30.11 -28.25 -28.30
N GLN A 371 -29.78 -29.49 -27.90
CA GLN A 371 -30.74 -30.37 -27.25
C GLN A 371 -31.18 -29.85 -25.87
N TRP A 372 -30.25 -29.34 -25.05
CA TRP A 372 -30.57 -28.74 -23.75
C TRP A 372 -31.49 -27.52 -23.85
N THR A 373 -31.43 -26.79 -24.97
CA THR A 373 -32.16 -25.54 -25.16
C THR A 373 -33.50 -25.70 -25.88
N LYS A 374 -33.79 -26.86 -26.49
CA LYS A 374 -35.04 -27.14 -27.22
C LYS A 374 -36.33 -26.96 -26.39
N GLY A 375 -36.26 -27.02 -25.07
CA GLY A 375 -37.41 -26.85 -24.16
C GLY A 375 -37.46 -25.52 -23.39
N LEU A 376 -36.48 -24.63 -23.58
CA LEU A 376 -36.36 -23.39 -22.80
C LEU A 376 -37.12 -22.26 -23.48
N LYS A 377 -37.95 -21.54 -22.70
CA LYS A 377 -38.59 -20.31 -23.20
C LYS A 377 -37.52 -19.24 -23.41
N LYS A 378 -37.50 -18.64 -24.60
CA LYS A 378 -36.63 -17.51 -24.92
C LYS A 378 -36.98 -16.34 -24.02
N ALA A 379 -36.00 -15.81 -23.29
CA ALA A 379 -36.21 -14.61 -22.48
C ALA A 379 -36.47 -13.41 -23.40
N SER A 380 -37.57 -12.70 -23.15
CA SER A 380 -37.96 -11.46 -23.84
C SER A 380 -37.18 -10.26 -23.33
#